data_AF-A0A917DVN7-F1
#
_entry.id   AF-A0A917DVN7-F1
#
_cell.length_a   1.000
_cell.length_b   1.000
_cell.length_c   1.000
_cell.angle_alpha   90.00
_cell.angle_beta   90.00
_cell.angle_gamma   90.00
#
_symmetry.space_group_name_H-M   'P 1'
#
loop_
_entity.id
_entity.type
_entity.pdbx_description
1 polymer ?
#
loop_
_entity_poly.entity_id
_entity_poly.type
_entity_poly.pdbx_seq_one_letter_code
_entity_poly.pdbx_strand_id
1 'polypeptide(L)'
;MEQATNRPAKICFALLVHNKLSVVLDLLDNIRCYCPNSSVVLYNGGDDSKLCNNLGYPVCPSSRKLNYGVTAIYMLETMRWLEKIEYDYDYLINLDSDALFVREGYENFIMEQMKNKEYMGVNTKSAQKDSFIANQVREEYELWKSIFGKYSLYESFNVGQVFSRRLVRRFLKSSRYDDLKSKLKKTRAFGIDEVAYVTMTERFGYKLNAYPKSVGNSIRYRPYFPLDETLGQLHRNKACYLLHPVPRDMGDETRAFVRSAIKQQIQYNADAQQSFLDNFIGDVPFFIRRKKSTGKTVEWLSASLDKGMSYWRSIQSSDKKHLYGPYTFGSDKVEAFTAIETHYGNIELIYRTKNKLIHYWRDNESGEWFNSPAFADGVIGTPVMIESSHGNFEVLAPLKKGGLGHWWRNNHHSDLRWTGPVAFGSGSYNEVILVENNSNQLTAIVKTDDGYRYFVRDDGHSWDWLGPYI
;
A
#
# COMPACT_ATOMS: atom_id res chain seq x y z
N MET A 1 -8.12 36.06 -11.39
CA MET A 1 -6.83 35.66 -10.79
C MET A 1 -7.14 34.56 -9.78
N GLU A 2 -6.98 33.30 -10.17
CA GLU A 2 -7.09 32.18 -9.23
C GLU A 2 -5.91 32.28 -8.25
N GLN A 3 -6.22 32.33 -6.95
CA GLN A 3 -5.24 32.21 -5.89
C GLN A 3 -4.53 30.85 -6.06
N ALA A 4 -3.21 30.88 -6.25
CA ALA A 4 -2.40 29.67 -6.22
C ALA A 4 -2.57 29.02 -4.85
N THR A 5 -3.30 27.90 -4.81
CA THR A 5 -3.50 27.12 -3.60
C THR A 5 -2.13 26.60 -3.16
N ASN A 6 -1.68 27.03 -1.98
CA ASN A 6 -0.39 26.70 -1.38
C ASN A 6 -0.33 25.24 -0.86
N ARG A 7 -0.98 24.30 -1.56
CA ARG A 7 -0.97 22.88 -1.18
C ARG A 7 0.36 22.25 -1.66
N PRO A 8 1.03 21.44 -0.81
CA PRO A 8 2.24 20.72 -1.23
C PRO A 8 1.89 19.79 -2.40
N ALA A 9 2.76 19.74 -3.40
CA ALA A 9 2.54 18.92 -4.59
C ALA A 9 2.60 17.43 -4.23
N LYS A 10 1.69 16.64 -4.80
CA LYS A 10 1.52 15.22 -4.50
C LYS A 10 2.25 14.35 -5.53
N ILE A 11 3.13 13.47 -5.07
CA ILE A 11 3.84 12.51 -5.91
C ILE A 11 3.14 11.15 -5.84
N CYS A 12 3.03 10.48 -6.99
CA CYS A 12 2.57 9.11 -7.11
C CYS A 12 3.63 8.27 -7.81
N PHE A 13 4.10 7.21 -7.15
CA PHE A 13 4.98 6.22 -7.75
C PHE A 13 4.16 5.09 -8.38
N ALA A 14 4.29 4.91 -9.68
CA ALA A 14 3.80 3.74 -10.41
C ALA A 14 4.90 2.66 -10.43
N LEU A 15 4.74 1.62 -9.62
CA LEU A 15 5.73 0.54 -9.51
C LEU A 15 5.38 -0.60 -10.45
N LEU A 16 6.26 -0.88 -11.41
CA LEU A 16 6.19 -2.12 -12.20
C LEU A 16 6.89 -3.24 -11.42
N VAL A 17 6.09 -4.05 -10.74
CA VAL A 17 6.60 -5.17 -9.95
C VAL A 17 6.43 -6.47 -10.70
N HIS A 18 7.48 -7.27 -10.62
CA HIS A 18 7.61 -8.59 -11.20
C HIS A 18 8.69 -9.27 -10.34
N ASN A 19 8.55 -10.56 -10.03
CA ASN A 19 9.42 -11.38 -9.14
C ASN A 19 8.82 -11.65 -7.72
N LYS A 20 9.65 -11.70 -6.67
CA LYS A 20 9.33 -12.19 -5.31
C LYS A 20 8.58 -11.15 -4.46
N LEU A 21 7.56 -11.61 -3.74
CA LEU A 21 6.81 -10.81 -2.74
C LEU A 21 7.73 -10.10 -1.74
N SER A 22 8.77 -10.78 -1.22
CA SER A 22 9.70 -10.19 -0.26
C SER A 22 10.45 -8.96 -0.77
N VAL A 23 10.79 -8.92 -2.06
CA VAL A 23 11.46 -7.77 -2.71
C VAL A 23 10.48 -6.62 -2.88
N VAL A 24 9.23 -6.92 -3.22
CA VAL A 24 8.16 -5.91 -3.31
C VAL A 24 7.92 -5.26 -1.95
N LEU A 25 7.80 -6.07 -0.90
CA LEU A 25 7.63 -5.57 0.47
C LEU A 25 8.81 -4.69 0.92
N ASP A 26 10.05 -5.12 0.62
CA ASP A 26 11.27 -4.36 0.93
C ASP A 26 11.29 -2.99 0.21
N LEU A 27 10.87 -2.93 -1.06
CA LEU A 27 10.71 -1.67 -1.79
C LEU A 27 9.60 -0.78 -1.21
N LEU A 28 8.46 -1.37 -0.83
CA LEU A 28 7.35 -0.61 -0.25
C LEU A 28 7.73 0.01 1.10
N ASP A 29 8.41 -0.75 1.96
CA ASP A 29 8.93 -0.23 3.23
C ASP A 29 10.03 0.82 3.01
N ASN A 30 10.85 0.64 1.98
CA ASN A 30 11.86 1.62 1.56
C ASN A 30 11.26 2.96 1.11
N ILE A 31 10.22 2.94 0.28
CA ILE A 31 9.51 4.14 -0.16
C ILE A 31 8.85 4.85 1.02
N ARG A 32 8.17 4.11 1.90
CA ARG A 32 7.56 4.68 3.12
C ARG A 32 8.57 5.42 3.99
N CYS A 33 9.80 4.90 4.09
CA CYS A 33 10.84 5.52 4.89
C CYS A 33 11.39 6.81 4.25
N TYR A 34 11.70 6.79 2.95
CA TYR A 34 12.44 7.87 2.31
C TYR A 34 11.57 8.88 1.53
N CYS A 35 10.34 8.50 1.21
CA CYS A 35 9.34 9.32 0.50
C CYS A 35 7.95 9.20 1.17
N PRO A 36 7.83 9.59 2.46
CA PRO A 36 6.61 9.35 3.25
C PRO A 36 5.39 10.18 2.79
N ASN A 37 5.60 11.25 2.02
CA ASN A 37 4.52 12.12 1.53
C ASN A 37 4.01 11.69 0.15
N SER A 38 4.56 10.62 -0.41
CA SER A 38 4.23 10.11 -1.73
C SER A 38 3.25 8.94 -1.63
N SER A 39 2.38 8.84 -2.62
CA SER A 39 1.52 7.69 -2.82
C SER A 39 2.20 6.64 -3.71
N VAL A 40 1.77 5.39 -3.59
CA VAL A 40 2.26 4.28 -4.41
C VAL A 40 1.08 3.58 -5.05
N VAL A 41 1.22 3.24 -6.32
CA VAL A 41 0.32 2.32 -7.02
C VAL A 41 1.13 1.22 -7.71
N LEU A 42 0.53 0.03 -7.76
CA LEU A 42 1.20 -1.16 -8.25
C LEU A 42 0.68 -1.56 -9.63
N TYR A 43 1.58 -2.05 -10.48
CA TYR A 43 1.24 -2.81 -11.67
C TYR A 43 1.96 -4.15 -11.59
N ASN A 44 1.19 -5.25 -11.52
CA ASN A 44 1.75 -6.60 -11.50
C ASN A 44 2.09 -7.03 -12.93
N GLY A 45 3.38 -6.99 -13.26
CA GLY A 45 3.96 -7.46 -14.52
C GLY A 45 4.54 -8.88 -14.45
N GLY A 46 4.45 -9.56 -13.31
CA GLY A 46 5.08 -10.86 -13.05
C GLY A 46 4.25 -12.07 -13.48
N ASP A 47 4.84 -13.25 -13.29
CA ASP A 47 4.19 -14.55 -13.50
C ASP A 47 3.12 -14.87 -12.45
N ASP A 48 3.38 -14.50 -11.19
CA ASP A 48 2.44 -14.71 -10.10
C ASP A 48 1.36 -13.61 -10.11
N SER A 49 0.16 -13.97 -10.55
CA SER A 49 -1.00 -13.08 -10.56
C SER A 49 -1.38 -12.52 -9.18
N LYS A 50 -1.00 -13.21 -8.08
CA LYS A 50 -1.33 -12.81 -6.70
C LYS A 50 -0.23 -11.98 -6.04
N LEU A 51 0.88 -11.68 -6.73
CA LEU A 51 2.03 -10.97 -6.18
C LEU A 51 1.68 -9.65 -5.47
N CYS A 52 0.64 -8.94 -5.94
CA CYS A 52 0.21 -7.65 -5.37
C CYS A 52 -1.03 -7.74 -4.48
N ASN A 53 -1.55 -8.94 -4.21
CA ASN A 53 -2.73 -9.11 -3.38
C ASN A 53 -2.44 -8.64 -1.96
N ASN A 54 -3.42 -7.94 -1.38
CA ASN A 54 -3.44 -7.62 0.06
C ASN A 54 -2.19 -6.89 0.58
N LEU A 55 -1.48 -6.18 -0.31
CA LEU A 55 -0.32 -5.35 0.05
C LEU A 55 -0.69 -4.00 0.68
N GLY A 56 -1.98 -3.65 0.68
CA GLY A 56 -2.47 -2.37 1.18
C GLY A 56 -2.24 -1.19 0.23
N TYR A 57 -1.96 -1.48 -1.05
CA TYR A 57 -1.74 -0.48 -2.09
C TYR A 57 -2.70 -0.70 -3.26
N PRO A 58 -3.18 0.39 -3.89
CA PRO A 58 -3.98 0.29 -5.11
C PRO A 58 -3.21 -0.43 -6.22
N VAL A 59 -3.84 -1.44 -6.82
CA VAL A 59 -3.27 -2.22 -7.94
C VAL A 59 -4.04 -1.88 -9.21
N CYS A 60 -3.31 -1.57 -10.29
CA CYS A 60 -3.92 -1.27 -11.59
C CYS A 60 -4.72 -2.49 -12.08
N PRO A 61 -6.04 -2.37 -12.35
CA PRO A 61 -6.88 -3.51 -12.71
C PRO A 61 -6.52 -4.19 -14.03
N SER A 62 -5.72 -3.56 -14.88
CA SER A 62 -5.23 -4.16 -16.14
C SER A 62 -3.89 -4.88 -15.98
N SER A 63 -3.39 -4.99 -14.75
CA SER A 63 -2.18 -5.74 -14.42
C SER A 63 -2.23 -7.14 -15.02
N ARG A 64 -1.10 -7.55 -15.58
CA ARG A 64 -0.89 -8.83 -16.25
C ARG A 64 0.60 -9.02 -16.45
N LYS A 65 1.03 -10.28 -16.60
CA LYS A 65 2.39 -10.61 -17.02
C LYS A 65 2.80 -9.77 -18.24
N LEU A 66 3.95 -9.12 -18.15
CA LEU A 66 4.56 -8.39 -19.25
C LEU A 66 5.85 -9.10 -19.69
N ASN A 67 6.22 -8.90 -20.94
CA ASN A 67 7.46 -9.47 -21.47
C ASN A 67 8.63 -8.54 -21.12
N TYR A 68 9.75 -9.14 -20.70
CA TYR A 68 10.98 -8.41 -20.44
C TYR A 68 11.38 -7.59 -21.66
N GLY A 69 11.69 -6.31 -21.44
CA GLY A 69 12.05 -5.36 -22.51
C GLY A 69 10.88 -4.76 -23.27
N VAL A 70 9.64 -5.23 -23.09
CA VAL A 70 8.45 -4.69 -23.77
C VAL A 70 7.34 -4.45 -22.74
N THR A 71 7.59 -3.49 -21.86
CA THR A 71 6.73 -3.23 -20.69
C THR A 71 5.91 -1.95 -20.80
N ALA A 72 6.29 -1.03 -21.70
CA ALA A 72 5.77 0.33 -21.80
C ALA A 72 4.25 0.48 -21.67
N ILE A 73 3.44 -0.48 -22.16
CA ILE A 73 1.97 -0.43 -22.06
C ILE A 73 1.46 -0.23 -20.63
N TYR A 74 2.17 -0.72 -19.62
CA TYR A 74 1.75 -0.63 -18.22
C TYR A 74 1.54 0.82 -17.80
N MET A 75 2.43 1.73 -18.21
CA MET A 75 2.40 3.12 -17.78
C MET A 75 1.18 3.84 -18.36
N LEU A 76 0.85 3.62 -19.64
CA LEU A 76 -0.35 4.20 -20.28
C LEU A 76 -1.65 3.67 -19.66
N GLU A 77 -1.67 2.41 -19.27
CA GLU A 77 -2.83 1.81 -18.60
C GLU A 77 -2.98 2.31 -17.15
N THR A 78 -1.88 2.45 -16.41
CA THR A 78 -1.85 3.10 -15.09
C THR A 78 -2.35 4.54 -15.18
N MET A 79 -1.83 5.35 -16.12
CA MET A 79 -2.29 6.72 -16.37
C MET A 79 -3.80 6.79 -16.57
N ARG A 80 -4.35 5.92 -17.44
CA ARG A 80 -5.79 5.87 -17.70
C ARG A 80 -6.59 5.48 -16.46
N TRP A 81 -6.11 4.49 -15.70
CA TRP A 81 -6.78 4.03 -14.50
C TRP A 81 -6.80 5.11 -13.41
N LEU A 82 -5.67 5.78 -13.17
CA LEU A 82 -5.58 6.88 -12.20
C LEU A 82 -6.54 8.03 -12.53
N GLU A 83 -6.63 8.44 -13.80
CA GLU A 83 -7.58 9.48 -14.19
C GLU A 83 -9.04 9.00 -14.14
N LYS A 84 -9.31 7.70 -14.38
CA LYS A 84 -10.66 7.12 -14.25
C LYS A 84 -11.18 7.15 -12.82
N ILE A 85 -10.31 6.89 -11.83
CA ILE A 85 -10.67 6.90 -10.40
C ILE A 85 -10.46 8.28 -9.76
N GLU A 86 -10.12 9.29 -10.56
CA GLU A 86 -9.82 10.65 -10.11
C GLU A 86 -8.73 10.71 -9.01
N TYR A 87 -7.74 9.81 -9.08
CA TYR A 87 -6.69 9.70 -8.09
C TYR A 87 -5.96 11.05 -7.90
N ASP A 88 -5.71 11.45 -6.66
CA ASP A 88 -5.13 12.77 -6.36
C ASP A 88 -3.59 12.71 -6.37
N TYR A 89 -3.01 13.22 -7.46
CA TYR A 89 -1.57 13.39 -7.64
C TYR A 89 -1.31 14.63 -8.51
N ASP A 90 -0.10 15.19 -8.43
CA ASP A 90 0.39 16.25 -9.31
C ASP A 90 1.50 15.73 -10.25
N TYR A 91 2.32 14.78 -9.75
CA TYR A 91 3.38 14.12 -10.50
C TYR A 91 3.28 12.60 -10.44
N LEU A 92 3.42 11.93 -11.57
CA LEU A 92 3.50 10.48 -11.70
C LEU A 92 4.92 10.08 -12.07
N ILE A 93 5.52 9.17 -11.30
CA ILE A 93 6.89 8.70 -11.49
C ILE A 93 6.89 7.18 -11.62
N ASN A 94 7.54 6.64 -12.65
CA ASN A 94 7.67 5.20 -12.81
C ASN A 94 8.94 4.65 -12.17
N LEU A 95 8.82 3.51 -11.47
CA LEU A 95 9.95 2.79 -10.87
C LEU A 95 9.81 1.27 -11.09
N ASP A 96 10.95 0.59 -11.11
CA ASP A 96 11.03 -0.87 -11.19
C ASP A 96 11.35 -1.49 -9.82
N SER A 97 11.09 -2.80 -9.65
CA SER A 97 11.28 -3.51 -8.37
C SER A 97 12.74 -3.65 -7.89
N ASP A 98 13.71 -3.30 -8.72
CA ASP A 98 15.15 -3.18 -8.39
C ASP A 98 15.61 -1.75 -8.14
N ALA A 99 14.71 -0.78 -8.01
CA ALA A 99 15.05 0.54 -7.48
C ALA A 99 15.04 0.52 -5.94
N LEU A 100 15.92 1.30 -5.29
CA LEU A 100 15.89 1.52 -3.84
C LEU A 100 16.30 2.96 -3.50
N PHE A 101 15.49 3.62 -2.69
CA PHE A 101 15.85 4.89 -2.06
C PHE A 101 16.90 4.67 -0.98
N VAL A 102 17.87 5.57 -0.87
CA VAL A 102 19.00 5.45 0.05
C VAL A 102 19.22 6.71 0.89
N ARG A 103 18.39 7.74 0.67
CA ARG A 103 18.40 9.02 1.37
C ARG A 103 17.08 9.76 1.20
N GLU A 104 16.70 10.52 2.22
CA GLU A 104 15.61 11.49 2.15
C GLU A 104 15.89 12.64 1.17
N GLY A 105 14.84 13.38 0.80
CA GLY A 105 14.95 14.59 -0.01
C GLY A 105 14.60 14.42 -1.48
N TYR A 106 14.31 13.18 -1.93
CA TYR A 106 13.87 12.94 -3.31
C TYR A 106 12.58 13.70 -3.65
N GLU A 107 11.60 13.71 -2.75
CA GLU A 107 10.32 14.40 -2.95
C GLU A 107 10.52 15.91 -3.17
N ASN A 108 11.33 16.55 -2.30
CA ASN A 108 11.69 17.96 -2.42
C ASN A 108 12.40 18.26 -3.74
N PHE A 109 13.35 17.39 -4.12
CA PHE A 109 14.02 17.48 -5.40
C PHE A 109 13.03 17.45 -6.58
N ILE A 110 12.06 16.52 -6.58
CA ILE A 110 11.05 16.44 -7.64
C ILE A 110 10.19 17.71 -7.65
N MET A 111 9.70 18.16 -6.49
CA MET A 111 8.85 19.34 -6.39
C MET A 111 9.54 20.60 -6.92
N GLU A 112 10.82 20.79 -6.58
CA GLU A 112 11.62 21.91 -7.06
C GLU A 112 11.89 21.79 -8.56
N GLN A 113 12.37 20.63 -9.02
CA GLN A 113 12.77 20.45 -10.41
C GLN A 113 11.59 20.47 -11.37
N MET A 114 10.41 20.00 -10.97
CA MET A 114 9.23 19.95 -11.83
C MET A 114 8.40 21.24 -11.83
N LYS A 115 8.78 22.25 -11.03
CA LYS A 115 8.09 23.54 -11.01
C LYS A 115 8.04 24.12 -12.44
N ASN A 116 6.83 24.33 -12.95
CA ASN A 116 6.55 24.80 -14.31
C ASN A 116 7.07 23.89 -15.44
N LYS A 117 7.28 22.60 -15.19
CA LYS A 117 7.69 21.61 -16.19
C LYS A 117 6.67 20.49 -16.27
N GLU A 118 6.53 19.94 -17.46
CA GLU A 118 5.57 18.87 -17.73
C GLU A 118 6.24 17.48 -17.72
N TYR A 119 7.55 17.44 -17.98
CA TYR A 119 8.33 16.22 -18.08
C TYR A 119 9.77 16.41 -17.59
N MET A 120 10.28 15.40 -16.89
CA MET A 120 11.70 15.23 -16.59
C MET A 120 12.07 13.75 -16.63
N GLY A 121 13.24 13.38 -17.13
CA GLY A 121 13.68 11.98 -17.15
C GLY A 121 15.20 11.81 -17.05
N VAL A 122 15.64 10.61 -16.69
CA VAL A 122 17.06 10.31 -16.54
C VAL A 122 17.69 10.17 -17.92
N ASN A 123 18.81 10.86 -18.14
CA ASN A 123 19.53 10.88 -19.43
C ASN A 123 18.66 11.29 -20.63
N THR A 124 17.63 12.12 -20.43
CA THR A 124 16.76 12.62 -21.50
C THR A 124 17.55 13.41 -22.56
N LYS A 125 17.48 12.98 -23.82
CA LYS A 125 18.19 13.60 -24.95
C LYS A 125 17.58 13.20 -26.30
N SER A 126 18.03 13.84 -27.38
CA SER A 126 17.75 13.36 -28.73
C SER A 126 18.45 12.03 -28.98
N ALA A 127 17.73 11.06 -29.53
CA ALA A 127 18.26 9.74 -29.84
C ALA A 127 19.34 9.82 -30.91
N GLN A 128 20.51 9.28 -30.62
CA GLN A 128 21.62 9.23 -31.57
C GLN A 128 21.40 8.12 -32.62
N LYS A 129 22.19 8.12 -33.69
CA LYS A 129 22.09 7.12 -34.77
C LYS A 129 22.51 5.72 -34.30
N ASP A 130 23.46 5.65 -33.39
CA ASP A 130 24.02 4.43 -32.80
C ASP A 130 23.24 3.95 -31.57
N SER A 131 22.19 4.66 -31.14
CA SER A 131 21.40 4.21 -30.00
C SER A 131 20.69 2.89 -30.29
N PHE A 132 21.01 1.88 -29.49
CA PHE A 132 20.41 0.55 -29.58
C PHE A 132 18.88 0.61 -29.47
N ILE A 133 18.35 1.34 -28.48
CA ILE A 133 16.91 1.35 -28.18
C ILE A 133 16.12 2.07 -29.28
N ALA A 134 16.53 3.27 -29.70
CA ALA A 134 15.90 3.93 -30.83
C ALA A 134 16.03 3.13 -32.13
N ASN A 135 17.12 2.38 -32.32
CA ASN A 135 17.25 1.50 -33.49
C ASN A 135 16.20 0.39 -33.50
N GLN A 136 15.84 -0.19 -32.35
CA GLN A 136 14.72 -1.14 -32.26
C GLN A 136 13.39 -0.52 -32.74
N VAL A 137 13.13 0.75 -32.39
CA VAL A 137 11.93 1.47 -32.84
C VAL A 137 11.99 1.82 -34.33
N ARG A 138 13.19 2.14 -34.86
CA ARG A 138 13.42 2.42 -36.29
C ARG A 138 13.22 1.18 -37.16
N GLU A 139 13.60 -0.01 -36.68
CA GLU A 139 13.31 -1.29 -37.34
C GLU A 139 11.79 -1.53 -37.48
N GLU A 140 11.01 -1.04 -36.51
CA GLU A 140 9.55 -1.03 -36.54
C GLU A 140 8.94 0.26 -37.14
N TYR A 141 9.65 0.97 -38.04
CA TYR A 141 9.20 2.26 -38.58
C TYR A 141 7.77 2.22 -39.13
N GLU A 142 7.40 1.19 -39.88
CA GLU A 142 6.06 1.06 -40.46
C GLU A 142 4.97 0.97 -39.38
N LEU A 143 5.28 0.34 -38.24
CA LEU A 143 4.39 0.35 -37.08
C LEU A 143 4.33 1.77 -36.50
N TRP A 144 5.45 2.45 -36.28
CA TRP A 144 5.50 3.68 -35.48
C TRP A 144 5.31 5.00 -36.25
N LYS A 145 5.38 5.01 -37.59
CA LYS A 145 5.39 6.22 -38.43
C LYS A 145 4.18 7.15 -38.21
N SER A 146 3.00 6.61 -37.86
CA SER A 146 1.82 7.44 -37.59
C SER A 146 1.85 8.14 -36.23
N ILE A 147 2.68 7.68 -35.28
CA ILE A 147 2.89 8.36 -33.99
C ILE A 147 4.10 9.28 -34.05
N PHE A 148 5.27 8.78 -34.49
CA PHE A 148 6.52 9.54 -34.37
C PHE A 148 6.87 10.34 -35.65
N GLY A 149 6.32 9.97 -36.80
CA GLY A 149 6.66 10.56 -38.10
C GLY A 149 8.06 10.17 -38.59
N LYS A 150 8.58 10.91 -39.57
CA LYS A 150 9.97 10.80 -40.06
C LYS A 150 10.99 11.58 -39.22
N TYR A 151 10.55 12.18 -38.12
CA TYR A 151 11.32 13.11 -37.31
C TYR A 151 12.24 12.38 -36.33
N SER A 152 13.21 13.13 -35.77
CA SER A 152 14.10 12.66 -34.71
C SER A 152 13.33 12.04 -33.54
N LEU A 153 13.82 10.89 -33.07
CA LEU A 153 13.36 10.26 -31.84
C LEU A 153 14.08 10.89 -30.65
N TYR A 154 13.45 10.79 -29.48
CA TYR A 154 14.04 11.16 -28.21
C TYR A 154 14.11 9.93 -27.32
N GLU A 155 15.05 9.95 -26.40
CA GLU A 155 15.29 8.86 -25.45
C GLU A 155 15.40 9.41 -24.04
N SER A 156 14.88 8.65 -23.09
CA SER A 156 15.04 8.85 -21.66
C SER A 156 15.04 7.49 -21.00
N PHE A 157 15.94 7.26 -20.06
CA PHE A 157 16.02 5.99 -19.35
C PHE A 157 14.67 5.67 -18.68
N ASN A 158 14.28 4.40 -18.66
CA ASN A 158 12.96 3.97 -18.20
C ASN A 158 12.68 4.46 -16.79
N VAL A 159 13.50 4.04 -15.81
CA VAL A 159 13.26 4.29 -14.39
C VAL A 159 13.46 5.76 -14.06
N GLY A 160 12.47 6.35 -13.38
CA GLY A 160 12.52 7.74 -12.92
C GLY A 160 12.11 8.77 -13.98
N GLN A 161 11.26 8.41 -14.95
CA GLN A 161 10.57 9.42 -15.75
C GLN A 161 9.44 10.04 -14.91
N VAL A 162 9.33 11.37 -14.98
CA VAL A 162 8.40 12.17 -14.18
C VAL A 162 7.44 12.87 -15.13
N PHE A 163 6.15 12.63 -14.94
CA PHE A 163 5.07 13.18 -15.74
C PHE A 163 4.19 14.07 -14.86
N SER A 164 3.95 15.31 -15.28
CA SER A 164 2.90 16.11 -14.65
C SER A 164 1.53 15.50 -14.94
N ARG A 165 0.55 15.73 -14.06
CA ARG A 165 -0.84 15.33 -14.32
C ARG A 165 -1.41 15.98 -15.58
N ARG A 166 -0.96 17.19 -15.92
CA ARG A 166 -1.34 17.86 -17.18
C ARG A 166 -0.81 17.11 -18.40
N LEU A 167 0.44 16.62 -18.37
CA LEU A 167 0.99 15.77 -19.41
C LEU A 167 0.25 14.44 -19.50
N VAL A 168 -0.03 13.79 -18.37
CA VAL A 168 -0.84 12.56 -18.34
C VAL A 168 -2.19 12.77 -19.02
N ARG A 169 -2.92 13.84 -18.66
CA ARG A 169 -4.18 14.19 -19.31
C ARG A 169 -4.02 14.48 -20.80
N ARG A 170 -2.90 15.08 -21.23
CA ARG A 170 -2.61 15.30 -22.64
C ARG A 170 -2.42 13.99 -23.41
N PHE A 171 -1.74 13.00 -22.83
CA PHE A 171 -1.65 11.65 -23.41
C PHE A 171 -3.03 11.03 -23.62
N LEU A 172 -3.87 11.05 -22.58
CA LEU A 172 -5.18 10.39 -22.61
C LEU A 172 -6.20 11.08 -23.52
N LYS A 173 -6.14 12.42 -23.64
CA LYS A 173 -7.02 13.22 -24.51
C LYS A 173 -6.51 13.35 -25.95
N SER A 174 -5.35 12.77 -26.27
CA SER A 174 -4.79 12.82 -27.61
C SER A 174 -5.68 12.04 -28.58
N SER A 175 -5.90 12.59 -29.79
CA SER A 175 -6.54 11.85 -30.88
C SER A 175 -5.74 10.61 -31.32
N ARG A 176 -4.47 10.51 -30.88
CA ARG A 176 -3.58 9.35 -31.11
C ARG A 176 -3.61 8.33 -29.97
N TYR A 177 -4.46 8.48 -28.95
CA TYR A 177 -4.45 7.59 -27.78
C TYR A 177 -4.66 6.12 -28.15
N ASP A 178 -5.73 5.80 -28.87
CA ASP A 178 -6.05 4.41 -29.23
C ASP A 178 -4.98 3.81 -30.15
N ASP A 179 -4.44 4.65 -31.03
CA ASP A 179 -3.38 4.28 -31.95
C ASP A 179 -2.05 3.99 -31.22
N LEU A 180 -1.66 4.84 -30.25
CA LEU A 180 -0.52 4.62 -29.35
C LEU A 180 -0.70 3.35 -28.54
N LYS A 181 -1.87 3.16 -27.92
CA LYS A 181 -2.20 1.98 -27.12
C LYS A 181 -2.12 0.70 -27.95
N SER A 182 -2.66 0.72 -29.18
CA SER A 182 -2.62 -0.41 -30.10
C SER A 182 -1.18 -0.79 -30.46
N LYS A 183 -0.34 0.20 -30.77
CA LYS A 183 1.08 -0.03 -31.09
C LYS A 183 1.90 -0.53 -29.92
N LEU A 184 1.72 0.05 -28.73
CA LEU A 184 2.38 -0.43 -27.50
C LEU A 184 2.03 -1.88 -27.16
N LYS A 185 0.89 -2.40 -27.63
CA LYS A 185 0.53 -3.82 -27.50
C LYS A 185 1.11 -4.72 -28.59
N LYS A 186 1.49 -4.17 -29.75
CA LYS A 186 1.97 -4.91 -30.93
C LYS A 186 3.48 -4.92 -31.08
N THR A 187 4.14 -3.87 -30.60
CA THR A 187 5.59 -3.69 -30.66
C THR A 187 6.33 -4.85 -30.01
N ARG A 188 7.50 -5.16 -30.57
CA ARG A 188 8.52 -6.05 -30.04
C ARG A 188 9.83 -5.29 -29.77
N ALA A 189 9.85 -3.97 -30.02
CA ALA A 189 11.02 -3.13 -29.81
C ALA A 189 11.42 -3.14 -28.33
N PHE A 190 12.61 -3.67 -28.06
CA PHE A 190 13.17 -3.71 -26.70
C PHE A 190 13.45 -2.30 -26.19
N GLY A 191 12.98 -1.99 -24.97
CA GLY A 191 13.13 -0.68 -24.32
C GLY A 191 12.25 0.42 -24.91
N ILE A 192 11.13 0.07 -25.56
CA ILE A 192 10.19 1.03 -26.15
C ILE A 192 9.70 2.10 -25.15
N ASP A 193 9.67 1.81 -23.85
CA ASP A 193 9.38 2.73 -22.75
C ASP A 193 10.36 3.92 -22.67
N GLU A 194 11.61 3.74 -23.13
CA GLU A 194 12.61 4.79 -23.16
C GLU A 194 12.42 5.76 -24.32
N VAL A 195 11.61 5.41 -25.33
CA VAL A 195 11.42 6.21 -26.56
C VAL A 195 10.01 6.75 -26.68
N ALA A 196 8.99 5.93 -26.42
CA ALA A 196 7.62 6.24 -26.80
C ALA A 196 7.07 7.46 -26.03
N TYR A 197 7.27 7.49 -24.71
CA TYR A 197 6.73 8.54 -23.85
C TYR A 197 7.48 9.87 -24.01
N VAL A 198 8.81 9.84 -24.02
CA VAL A 198 9.63 11.04 -24.21
C VAL A 198 9.42 11.64 -25.61
N THR A 199 9.35 10.81 -26.66
CA THR A 199 9.13 11.30 -28.03
C THR A 199 7.73 11.88 -28.16
N MET A 200 6.70 11.21 -27.64
CA MET A 200 5.34 11.73 -27.71
C MET A 200 5.15 13.02 -26.90
N THR A 201 5.86 13.16 -25.77
CA THR A 201 5.89 14.39 -24.98
C THR A 201 6.41 15.57 -25.81
N GLU A 202 7.50 15.37 -26.56
CA GLU A 202 8.00 16.38 -27.49
C GLU A 202 7.00 16.67 -28.60
N ARG A 203 6.32 15.65 -29.15
CA ARG A 203 5.28 15.84 -30.18
C ARG A 203 4.05 16.60 -29.67
N PHE A 204 3.84 16.66 -28.36
CA PHE A 204 2.84 17.53 -27.76
C PHE A 204 3.29 18.99 -27.62
N GLY A 205 4.54 19.31 -27.97
CA GLY A 205 5.14 20.64 -27.87
C GLY A 205 5.71 20.96 -26.49
N TYR A 206 5.88 19.96 -25.62
CA TYR A 206 6.43 20.18 -24.29
C TYR A 206 7.96 20.08 -24.29
N LYS A 207 8.59 20.96 -23.51
CA LYS A 207 10.04 20.94 -23.30
C LYS A 207 10.44 19.68 -22.53
N LEU A 208 11.40 18.94 -23.09
CA LEU A 208 12.03 17.80 -22.43
C LEU A 208 13.11 18.29 -21.47
N ASN A 209 13.16 17.73 -20.26
CA ASN A 209 14.17 18.07 -19.25
C ASN A 209 14.87 16.80 -18.77
N ALA A 210 16.19 16.86 -18.64
CA ALA A 210 16.97 15.78 -18.06
C ALA A 210 17.15 16.00 -16.54
N TYR A 211 17.28 14.92 -15.80
CA TYR A 211 17.77 14.98 -14.42
C TYR A 211 19.15 15.68 -14.37
N PRO A 212 19.44 16.46 -13.32
CA PRO A 212 20.81 16.87 -13.03
C PRO A 212 21.71 15.64 -12.91
N LYS A 213 22.93 15.71 -13.45
CA LYS A 213 23.87 14.57 -13.43
C LYS A 213 24.14 14.04 -12.02
N SER A 214 24.18 14.92 -11.02
CA SER A 214 24.35 14.53 -9.61
C SER A 214 23.26 13.58 -9.11
N VAL A 215 22.04 13.66 -9.63
CA VAL A 215 20.95 12.75 -9.26
C VAL A 215 20.85 11.59 -10.25
N GLY A 216 20.95 11.87 -11.55
CA GLY A 216 20.77 10.85 -12.59
C GLY A 216 21.87 9.78 -12.61
N ASN A 217 23.07 10.06 -12.13
CA ASN A 217 24.19 9.10 -12.16
C ASN A 217 23.99 7.85 -11.30
N SER A 218 23.09 7.90 -10.31
CA SER A 218 22.75 6.74 -9.49
C SER A 218 21.62 5.89 -10.08
N ILE A 219 21.13 6.24 -11.27
CA ILE A 219 20.03 5.55 -11.98
C ILE A 219 20.55 5.14 -13.36
N ARG A 220 20.84 3.84 -13.54
CA ARG A 220 21.46 3.27 -14.75
C ARG A 220 20.86 1.91 -15.11
N TYR A 221 21.07 1.44 -16.34
CA TYR A 221 20.63 0.10 -16.74
C TYR A 221 21.42 -1.02 -16.05
N ARG A 222 22.76 -0.98 -16.17
CA ARG A 222 23.71 -1.92 -15.59
C ARG A 222 25.10 -1.24 -15.50
N PRO A 223 26.04 -1.76 -14.69
CA PRO A 223 25.91 -2.91 -13.77
C PRO A 223 25.04 -2.59 -12.55
N TYR A 224 24.70 -3.63 -11.77
CA TYR A 224 24.10 -3.45 -10.43
C TYR A 224 25.02 -2.62 -9.53
N PHE A 225 24.46 -1.95 -8.53
CA PHE A 225 25.25 -1.22 -7.52
C PHE A 225 25.78 -2.18 -6.45
N PRO A 226 27.09 -2.46 -6.40
CA PRO A 226 27.69 -3.16 -5.27
C PRO A 226 27.73 -2.24 -4.03
N LEU A 227 27.98 -2.84 -2.86
CA LEU A 227 27.91 -2.14 -1.58
C LEU A 227 28.98 -1.04 -1.47
N ASP A 228 30.20 -1.31 -1.92
CA ASP A 228 31.32 -0.36 -1.89
C ASP A 228 31.05 0.88 -2.76
N GLU A 229 30.54 0.71 -3.98
CA GLU A 229 30.11 1.82 -4.84
C GLU A 229 28.98 2.60 -4.19
N THR A 230 28.01 1.90 -3.59
CA THR A 230 26.87 2.52 -2.87
C THR A 230 27.35 3.42 -1.74
N LEU A 231 28.25 2.92 -0.87
CA LEU A 231 28.83 3.70 0.22
C LEU A 231 29.62 4.90 -0.32
N GLY A 232 30.38 4.72 -1.40
CA GLY A 232 31.11 5.79 -2.08
C GLY A 232 30.19 6.88 -2.65
N GLN A 233 29.03 6.52 -3.19
CA GLN A 233 28.01 7.46 -3.65
C GLN A 233 27.39 8.21 -2.47
N LEU A 234 26.99 7.50 -1.40
CA LEU A 234 26.39 8.12 -0.22
C LEU A 234 27.35 9.10 0.50
N HIS A 235 28.65 8.81 0.48
CA HIS A 235 29.64 9.69 1.06
C HIS A 235 29.85 10.96 0.24
N ARG A 236 30.05 10.82 -1.09
CA ARG A 236 30.47 11.91 -1.98
C ARG A 236 29.33 12.71 -2.60
N ASN A 237 28.18 12.09 -2.78
CA ASN A 237 27.06 12.66 -3.53
C ASN A 237 25.84 12.82 -2.62
N LYS A 238 25.64 14.03 -2.11
CA LYS A 238 24.49 14.37 -1.26
C LYS A 238 23.14 14.30 -2.00
N ALA A 239 23.17 14.29 -3.33
CA ALA A 239 21.99 14.18 -4.19
C ALA A 239 21.74 12.73 -4.67
N CYS A 240 22.46 11.74 -4.11
CA CYS A 240 22.17 10.32 -4.31
C CYS A 240 20.98 9.93 -3.44
N TYR A 241 19.78 10.00 -4.03
CA TYR A 241 18.53 9.64 -3.37
C TYR A 241 18.04 8.23 -3.73
N LEU A 242 18.20 7.84 -5.00
CA LEU A 242 17.65 6.62 -5.59
C LEU A 242 18.77 5.86 -6.29
N LEU A 243 18.91 4.57 -5.97
CA LEU A 243 19.77 3.64 -6.68
C LEU A 243 18.94 2.79 -7.64
N HIS A 244 19.39 2.67 -8.88
CA HIS A 244 18.92 1.65 -9.79
C HIS A 244 20.07 1.19 -10.71
N PRO A 245 20.38 -0.11 -10.79
CA PRO A 245 19.62 -1.22 -10.20
C PRO A 245 20.31 -1.81 -8.95
N VAL A 246 19.51 -2.30 -8.02
CA VAL A 246 19.94 -3.12 -6.87
C VAL A 246 19.36 -4.54 -7.01
N PRO A 247 20.14 -5.62 -6.88
CA PRO A 247 19.66 -6.98 -7.10
C PRO A 247 18.36 -7.29 -6.34
N ARG A 248 17.46 -8.03 -6.99
CA ARG A 248 16.18 -8.49 -6.43
C ARG A 248 16.37 -9.75 -5.59
N ASP A 249 17.38 -9.70 -4.72
CA ASP A 249 17.75 -10.75 -3.80
C ASP A 249 17.85 -10.16 -2.39
N MET A 250 17.14 -10.76 -1.44
CA MET A 250 17.14 -10.28 -0.05
C MET A 250 18.49 -10.50 0.64
N GLY A 251 19.32 -11.42 0.13
CA GLY A 251 20.68 -11.69 0.59
C GLY A 251 21.76 -10.78 -0.02
N ASP A 252 21.41 -9.97 -1.02
CA ASP A 252 22.34 -9.01 -1.62
C ASP A 252 22.85 -8.00 -0.58
N GLU A 253 24.15 -7.73 -0.60
CA GLU A 253 24.81 -6.89 0.41
C GLU A 253 24.32 -5.44 0.37
N THR A 254 24.12 -4.87 -0.82
CA THR A 254 23.59 -3.50 -0.98
C THR A 254 22.17 -3.42 -0.44
N ARG A 255 21.28 -4.34 -0.86
CA ARG A 255 19.89 -4.35 -0.38
C ARG A 255 19.82 -4.58 1.13
N ALA A 256 20.61 -5.51 1.66
CA ALA A 256 20.67 -5.77 3.09
C ALA A 256 21.19 -4.57 3.89
N PHE A 257 22.19 -3.86 3.38
CA PHE A 257 22.69 -2.63 3.97
C PHE A 257 21.62 -1.55 4.01
N VAL A 258 20.95 -1.25 2.89
CA VAL A 258 19.89 -0.23 2.82
C VAL A 258 18.75 -0.55 3.79
N ARG A 259 18.28 -1.81 3.81
CA ARG A 259 17.27 -2.27 4.78
C ARG A 259 17.74 -2.12 6.23
N SER A 260 19.01 -2.38 6.53
CA SER A 260 19.58 -2.20 7.86
C SER A 260 19.67 -0.72 8.26
N ALA A 261 20.06 0.15 7.32
CA ALA A 261 20.14 1.59 7.52
C ALA A 261 18.75 2.18 7.84
N ILE A 262 17.70 1.75 7.12
CA ILE A 262 16.31 2.11 7.44
C ILE A 262 15.95 1.75 8.87
N LYS A 263 16.28 0.52 9.31
CA LYS A 263 15.98 0.08 10.68
C LYS A 263 16.68 0.95 11.71
N GLN A 264 17.96 1.29 11.49
CA GLN A 264 18.70 2.16 12.40
C GLN A 264 18.11 3.57 12.42
N GLN A 265 17.75 4.12 11.26
CA GLN A 265 17.11 5.43 11.16
C GLN A 265 15.82 5.49 11.98
N ILE A 266 14.94 4.51 11.83
CA ILE A 266 13.71 4.41 12.64
C ILE A 266 14.03 4.15 14.13
N GLN A 267 15.07 3.39 14.46
CA GLN A 267 15.39 3.07 15.87
C GLN A 267 16.07 4.19 16.64
N TYR A 268 16.79 5.09 15.98
CA TYR A 268 17.65 6.07 16.65
C TYR A 268 17.29 7.53 16.37
N ASN A 269 16.46 7.83 15.36
CA ASN A 269 16.03 9.19 15.08
C ASN A 269 14.62 9.44 15.66
N ALA A 270 14.52 10.32 16.66
CA ALA A 270 13.28 10.66 17.33
C ALA A 270 12.23 11.28 16.37
N ASP A 271 12.65 12.08 15.38
CA ASP A 271 11.74 12.66 14.39
C ASP A 271 11.25 11.59 13.40
N ALA A 272 12.11 10.63 13.04
CA ALA A 272 11.71 9.49 12.22
C ALA A 272 10.78 8.55 12.99
N GLN A 273 11.01 8.36 14.29
CA GLN A 273 10.11 7.65 15.19
C GLN A 273 8.77 8.37 15.28
N GLN A 274 8.79 9.66 15.62
CA GLN A 274 7.59 10.46 15.79
C GLN A 274 6.81 10.53 14.48
N SER A 275 7.44 10.79 13.35
CA SER A 275 6.82 10.74 12.02
C SER A 275 6.24 9.35 11.72
N PHE A 276 6.96 8.27 12.07
CA PHE A 276 6.43 6.92 11.90
C PHE A 276 5.23 6.64 12.81
N LEU A 277 5.26 7.10 14.05
CA LEU A 277 4.16 7.01 15.01
C LEU A 277 2.98 7.84 14.50
N ASP A 278 3.15 9.14 14.26
CA ASP A 278 2.12 10.08 13.81
C ASP A 278 1.47 9.68 12.49
N ASN A 279 2.27 9.22 11.53
CA ASN A 279 1.74 8.93 10.20
C ASN A 279 1.08 7.56 10.10
N PHE A 280 1.44 6.63 10.98
CA PHE A 280 1.06 5.24 10.80
C PHE A 280 0.40 4.63 12.02
N ILE A 281 0.85 4.92 13.25
CA ILE A 281 0.10 4.63 14.48
C ILE A 281 -1.02 5.66 14.58
N GLY A 282 -2.19 5.31 14.06
CA GLY A 282 -3.41 6.06 14.27
C GLY A 282 -3.86 6.09 15.74
N ASP A 283 -4.96 6.77 15.99
CA ASP A 283 -5.45 7.17 17.32
C ASP A 283 -5.75 6.00 18.27
N VAL A 284 -6.02 4.81 17.72
CA VAL A 284 -6.44 3.63 18.51
C VAL A 284 -5.45 2.49 18.33
N PRO A 285 -4.37 2.39 19.12
CA PRO A 285 -3.43 1.29 19.04
C PRO A 285 -3.97 0.02 19.74
N PHE A 286 -3.73 -1.13 19.12
CA PHE A 286 -4.03 -2.45 19.66
C PHE A 286 -2.84 -3.39 19.42
N PHE A 287 -2.62 -4.30 20.37
CA PHE A 287 -1.41 -5.11 20.43
C PHE A 287 -1.75 -6.58 20.60
N ILE A 288 -1.13 -7.43 19.78
CA ILE A 288 -1.23 -8.89 19.86
C ILE A 288 0.18 -9.47 19.98
N ARG A 289 0.43 -10.23 21.04
CA ARG A 289 1.71 -10.91 21.25
C ARG A 289 1.53 -12.41 21.13
N ARG A 290 2.21 -12.99 20.16
CA ARG A 290 2.18 -14.43 19.85
C ARG A 290 3.50 -15.10 20.20
N LYS A 291 3.43 -16.24 20.89
CA LYS A 291 4.59 -17.11 21.11
C LYS A 291 4.43 -18.33 20.23
N LYS A 292 5.22 -18.42 19.15
CA LYS A 292 5.26 -19.58 18.26
C LYS A 292 6.48 -20.45 18.60
N SER A 293 6.47 -21.71 18.17
CA SER A 293 7.62 -22.63 18.33
C SER A 293 8.91 -22.08 17.72
N THR A 294 8.79 -21.25 16.68
CA THR A 294 9.89 -20.63 15.93
C THR A 294 10.36 -19.27 16.47
N GLY A 295 9.70 -18.72 17.50
CA GLY A 295 10.06 -17.43 18.10
C GLY A 295 8.89 -16.62 18.65
N LYS A 296 9.16 -15.35 19.00
CA LYS A 296 8.13 -14.40 19.44
C LYS A 296 7.73 -13.51 18.26
N THR A 297 6.44 -13.50 17.94
CA THR A 297 5.87 -12.53 17.00
C THR A 297 5.06 -11.51 17.78
N VAL A 298 5.27 -10.24 17.47
CA VAL A 298 4.53 -9.13 18.05
C VAL A 298 3.84 -8.41 16.93
N GLU A 299 2.54 -8.22 17.02
CA GLU A 299 1.74 -7.54 16.02
C GLU A 299 1.04 -6.35 16.62
N TRP A 300 1.03 -5.28 15.83
CA TRP A 300 0.36 -4.04 16.16
C TRP A 300 -0.72 -3.82 15.12
N LEU A 301 -1.89 -3.42 15.59
CA LEU A 301 -2.98 -2.91 14.80
C LEU A 301 -3.22 -1.48 15.27
N SER A 302 -3.53 -0.58 14.36
CA SER A 302 -4.00 0.74 14.75
C SER A 302 -5.05 1.22 13.76
N ALA A 303 -6.07 1.89 14.27
CA ALA A 303 -7.03 2.61 13.44
C ALA A 303 -6.62 4.07 13.32
N SER A 304 -6.60 4.57 12.08
CA SER A 304 -6.55 5.99 11.77
C SER A 304 -7.91 6.46 11.29
N LEU A 305 -8.37 7.60 11.80
CA LEU A 305 -9.63 8.22 11.36
C LEU A 305 -9.60 8.58 9.86
N ASP A 306 -8.42 8.81 9.28
CA ASP A 306 -8.25 9.25 7.90
C ASP A 306 -7.68 8.18 6.95
N LYS A 307 -6.99 7.16 7.49
CA LYS A 307 -6.23 6.17 6.69
C LYS A 307 -6.70 4.71 6.83
N GLY A 308 -7.79 4.45 7.55
CA GLY A 308 -8.31 3.09 7.77
C GLY A 308 -7.53 2.35 8.86
N MET A 309 -7.25 1.05 8.67
CA MET A 309 -6.45 0.25 9.59
C MET A 309 -4.99 0.16 9.13
N SER A 310 -4.06 0.31 10.06
CA SER A 310 -2.62 0.04 9.90
C SER A 310 -2.24 -1.22 10.67
N TYR A 311 -1.37 -2.05 10.09
CA TYR A 311 -0.86 -3.27 10.71
C TYR A 311 0.66 -3.39 10.60
N TRP A 312 1.30 -3.80 11.68
CA TRP A 312 2.72 -4.11 11.72
C TRP A 312 2.93 -5.45 12.38
N ARG A 313 4.01 -6.12 11.99
CA ARG A 313 4.48 -7.32 12.67
C ARG A 313 5.96 -7.25 12.90
N SER A 314 6.37 -7.68 14.08
CA SER A 314 7.75 -7.92 14.41
C SER A 314 7.96 -9.39 14.70
N ILE A 315 8.98 -9.96 14.07
CA ILE A 315 9.37 -11.35 14.27
C ILE A 315 10.73 -11.34 14.95
N GLN A 316 10.80 -11.99 16.11
CA GLN A 316 12.05 -12.23 16.83
C GLN A 316 12.46 -13.70 16.64
N SER A 317 13.59 -13.91 15.95
CA SER A 317 14.24 -15.22 15.79
C SER A 317 15.70 -15.08 16.23
N SER A 318 16.12 -15.92 17.19
CA SER A 318 17.53 -16.07 17.62
C SER A 318 18.34 -14.77 17.53
N ASP A 319 17.97 -13.80 18.37
CA ASP A 319 18.58 -12.46 18.54
C ASP A 319 18.32 -11.39 17.46
N LYS A 320 17.64 -11.71 16.35
CA LYS A 320 17.28 -10.73 15.32
C LYS A 320 15.80 -10.33 15.41
N LYS A 321 15.55 -9.02 15.49
CA LYS A 321 14.20 -8.42 15.40
C LYS A 321 13.97 -7.90 13.98
N HIS A 322 13.01 -8.48 13.28
CA HIS A 322 12.48 -7.95 12.02
C HIS A 322 11.21 -7.18 12.32
N LEU A 323 10.98 -6.04 11.67
CA LEU A 323 9.72 -5.30 11.68
C LEU A 323 9.24 -5.23 10.23
N TYR A 324 7.95 -5.42 10.00
CA TYR A 324 7.28 -5.37 8.71
C TYR A 324 6.04 -4.50 8.85
N GLY A 325 5.70 -3.75 7.80
CA GLY A 325 4.57 -2.81 7.80
C GLY A 325 5.02 -1.36 8.01
N PRO A 326 4.10 -0.39 8.05
CA PRO A 326 2.64 -0.53 8.19
C PRO A 326 1.95 -1.01 6.93
N TYR A 327 1.17 -2.08 6.99
CA TYR A 327 0.22 -2.44 5.94
C TYR A 327 -1.11 -1.75 6.21
N THR A 328 -1.61 -0.98 5.25
CA THR A 328 -2.89 -0.28 5.38
C THR A 328 -4.01 -1.05 4.71
N PHE A 329 -5.15 -1.23 5.37
CA PHE A 329 -6.33 -1.90 4.81
C PHE A 329 -7.63 -1.29 5.36
N GLY A 330 -8.73 -1.47 4.63
CA GLY A 330 -9.97 -0.73 4.87
C GLY A 330 -9.86 0.71 4.35
N SER A 331 -10.83 1.15 3.56
CA SER A 331 -10.84 2.48 2.95
C SER A 331 -11.67 3.53 3.70
N ASP A 332 -12.42 3.09 4.71
CA ASP A 332 -13.34 3.94 5.45
C ASP A 332 -12.74 4.38 6.79
N LYS A 333 -13.19 5.55 7.27
CA LYS A 333 -12.92 6.02 8.63
C LYS A 333 -13.29 4.93 9.64
N VAL A 334 -12.29 4.45 10.37
CA VAL A 334 -12.47 3.49 11.47
C VAL A 334 -12.66 4.27 12.76
N GLU A 335 -13.84 4.13 13.37
CA GLU A 335 -14.18 4.87 14.59
C GLU A 335 -13.98 4.05 15.87
N ALA A 336 -13.97 2.72 15.77
CA ALA A 336 -13.63 1.81 16.85
C ALA A 336 -13.32 0.41 16.28
N PHE A 337 -12.55 -0.40 16.99
CA PHE A 337 -12.37 -1.81 16.63
C PHE A 337 -11.99 -2.67 17.83
N THR A 338 -12.09 -3.99 17.65
CA THR A 338 -11.59 -5.02 18.57
C THR A 338 -10.94 -6.14 17.76
N ALA A 339 -9.89 -6.75 18.30
CA ALA A 339 -9.21 -7.84 17.62
C ALA A 339 -8.87 -8.97 18.59
N ILE A 340 -8.86 -10.20 18.09
CA ILE A 340 -8.47 -11.40 18.82
C ILE A 340 -7.55 -12.28 17.97
N GLU A 341 -6.72 -13.07 18.62
CA GLU A 341 -6.12 -14.26 18.01
C GLU A 341 -7.06 -15.44 18.32
N THR A 342 -7.32 -16.28 17.32
CA THR A 342 -8.19 -17.45 17.47
C THR A 342 -7.39 -18.74 17.46
N HIS A 343 -8.02 -19.84 17.91
CA HIS A 343 -7.41 -21.16 17.84
C HIS A 343 -7.15 -21.64 16.39
N TYR A 344 -7.83 -21.04 15.40
CA TYR A 344 -7.55 -21.23 13.97
C TYR A 344 -6.20 -20.60 13.55
N GLY A 345 -5.56 -19.79 14.41
CA GLY A 345 -4.27 -19.15 14.19
C GLY A 345 -4.33 -17.79 13.48
N ASN A 346 -5.53 -17.37 13.08
CA ASN A 346 -5.79 -16.09 12.44
C ASN A 346 -5.82 -14.94 13.45
N ILE A 347 -5.62 -13.73 12.94
CA ILE A 347 -6.01 -12.52 13.66
C ILE A 347 -7.36 -12.10 13.13
N GLU A 348 -8.36 -12.04 14.00
CA GLU A 348 -9.72 -11.64 13.67
C GLU A 348 -9.97 -10.22 14.19
N LEU A 349 -10.66 -9.41 13.41
CA LEU A 349 -10.90 -7.99 13.68
C LEU A 349 -12.37 -7.66 13.40
N ILE A 350 -13.07 -7.08 14.36
CA ILE A 350 -14.32 -6.37 14.11
C ILE A 350 -14.04 -4.89 14.20
N TYR A 351 -14.24 -4.16 13.10
CA TYR A 351 -14.12 -2.70 13.11
C TYR A 351 -15.46 -2.07 12.77
N ARG A 352 -15.69 -0.91 13.40
CA ARG A 352 -16.86 -0.08 13.19
C ARG A 352 -16.50 1.07 12.28
N THR A 353 -17.27 1.18 11.20
CA THR A 353 -17.28 2.38 10.35
C THR A 353 -18.68 2.98 10.37
N LYS A 354 -18.78 4.26 10.77
CA LYS A 354 -20.07 4.92 11.03
C LYS A 354 -20.92 4.05 11.97
N ASN A 355 -22.07 3.58 11.49
CA ASN A 355 -23.01 2.77 12.23
C ASN A 355 -22.99 1.28 11.83
N LYS A 356 -21.94 0.80 11.14
CA LYS A 356 -21.84 -0.58 10.65
C LYS A 356 -20.67 -1.33 11.26
N LEU A 357 -20.82 -2.65 11.44
CA LEU A 357 -19.70 -3.54 11.76
C LEU A 357 -19.36 -4.40 10.55
N ILE A 358 -18.06 -4.55 10.32
CA ILE A 358 -17.51 -5.44 9.29
C ILE A 358 -16.42 -6.28 9.94
N HIS A 359 -16.39 -7.57 9.60
CA HIS A 359 -15.39 -8.51 10.07
C HIS A 359 -14.24 -8.63 9.07
N TYR A 360 -13.02 -8.47 9.55
CA TYR A 360 -11.75 -8.65 8.83
C TYR A 360 -10.96 -9.76 9.49
N TRP A 361 -10.16 -10.47 8.71
CA TRP A 361 -9.25 -11.46 9.24
C TRP A 361 -7.94 -11.50 8.48
N ARG A 362 -6.86 -11.76 9.21
CA ARG A 362 -5.56 -12.07 8.63
C ARG A 362 -5.37 -13.57 8.63
N ASP A 363 -5.36 -14.15 7.45
CA ASP A 363 -5.05 -15.56 7.26
C ASP A 363 -3.62 -15.87 7.75
N ASN A 364 -3.47 -16.90 8.57
CA ASN A 364 -2.19 -17.21 9.19
C ASN A 364 -1.15 -17.74 8.20
N GLU A 365 -1.59 -18.52 7.21
CA GLU A 365 -0.71 -19.18 6.24
C GLU A 365 -0.19 -18.20 5.19
N SER A 366 -1.09 -17.51 4.49
CA SER A 366 -0.75 -16.54 3.45
C SER A 366 -0.31 -15.20 4.03
N GLY A 367 -0.82 -14.84 5.21
CA GLY A 367 -0.64 -13.52 5.80
C GLY A 367 -1.48 -12.42 5.17
N GLU A 368 -2.39 -12.77 4.28
CA GLU A 368 -3.31 -11.87 3.59
C GLU A 368 -4.45 -11.43 4.52
N TRP A 369 -4.92 -10.19 4.32
CA TRP A 369 -6.11 -9.66 4.97
C TRP A 369 -7.33 -9.83 4.07
N PHE A 370 -8.43 -10.26 4.66
CA PHE A 370 -9.73 -10.43 4.00
C PHE A 370 -10.82 -9.74 4.81
N ASN A 371 -11.98 -9.55 4.19
CA ASN A 371 -13.14 -9.00 4.85
C ASN A 371 -14.45 -9.62 4.39
N SER A 372 -15.45 -9.53 5.25
CA SER A 372 -16.85 -9.85 4.97
C SER A 372 -17.61 -8.61 4.49
N PRO A 373 -18.84 -8.78 3.95
CA PRO A 373 -19.83 -7.71 3.92
C PRO A 373 -20.16 -7.21 5.34
N ALA A 374 -20.70 -5.99 5.45
CA ALA A 374 -21.20 -5.50 6.73
C ALA A 374 -22.29 -6.44 7.29
N PHE A 375 -22.11 -6.90 8.52
CA PHE A 375 -23.03 -7.85 9.17
C PHE A 375 -23.94 -7.19 10.20
N ALA A 376 -23.64 -5.95 10.60
CA ALA A 376 -24.45 -5.17 11.53
C ALA A 376 -24.65 -3.73 11.03
N ASP A 377 -25.76 -3.14 11.44
CA ASP A 377 -26.12 -1.73 11.22
C ASP A 377 -26.78 -1.14 12.47
N GLY A 378 -26.71 0.18 12.64
CA GLY A 378 -27.27 0.88 13.80
C GLY A 378 -26.43 0.75 15.08
N VAL A 379 -25.17 0.34 14.99
CA VAL A 379 -24.24 0.27 16.13
C VAL A 379 -23.62 1.62 16.46
N ILE A 380 -23.30 1.83 17.73
CA ILE A 380 -22.51 2.95 18.26
C ILE A 380 -21.46 2.41 19.23
N GLY A 381 -20.48 3.23 19.63
CA GLY A 381 -19.47 2.84 20.62
C GLY A 381 -18.47 1.79 20.11
N THR A 382 -17.78 1.12 21.03
CA THR A 382 -16.73 0.15 20.68
C THR A 382 -17.29 -1.28 20.66
N PRO A 383 -17.16 -2.04 19.55
CA PRO A 383 -17.54 -3.44 19.55
C PRO A 383 -16.55 -4.26 20.39
N VAL A 384 -17.01 -5.37 20.96
CA VAL A 384 -16.16 -6.39 21.58
C VAL A 384 -16.42 -7.75 20.96
N MET A 385 -15.38 -8.58 20.93
CA MET A 385 -15.42 -9.89 20.31
C MET A 385 -14.69 -10.90 21.20
N ILE A 386 -15.24 -12.11 21.28
CA ILE A 386 -14.50 -13.30 21.73
C ILE A 386 -14.71 -14.45 20.75
N GLU A 387 -13.83 -15.44 20.87
CA GLU A 387 -14.10 -16.80 20.41
C GLU A 387 -14.57 -17.61 21.62
N SER A 388 -15.76 -18.18 21.54
CA SER A 388 -16.31 -19.05 22.59
C SER A 388 -15.59 -20.40 22.63
N SER A 389 -15.76 -21.12 23.73
CA SER A 389 -15.34 -22.52 23.93
C SER A 389 -15.87 -23.47 22.85
N HIS A 390 -16.97 -23.11 22.19
CA HIS A 390 -17.58 -23.86 21.08
C HIS A 390 -16.99 -23.49 19.70
N GLY A 391 -15.98 -22.62 19.64
CA GLY A 391 -15.36 -22.15 18.40
C GLY A 391 -16.20 -21.12 17.63
N ASN A 392 -17.33 -20.66 18.18
CA ASN A 392 -18.14 -19.61 17.57
C ASN A 392 -17.55 -18.24 17.86
N PHE A 393 -17.71 -17.31 16.92
CA PHE A 393 -17.44 -15.90 17.17
C PHE A 393 -18.66 -15.25 17.80
N GLU A 394 -18.42 -14.48 18.84
CA GLU A 394 -19.43 -13.80 19.63
C GLU A 394 -19.08 -12.31 19.69
N VAL A 395 -20.02 -11.45 19.28
CA VAL A 395 -19.79 -10.00 19.16
C VAL A 395 -20.89 -9.24 19.90
N LEU A 396 -20.48 -8.28 20.72
CA LEU A 396 -21.39 -7.28 21.30
C LEU A 396 -21.03 -5.88 20.81
N ALA A 397 -22.04 -5.05 20.59
CA ALA A 397 -21.86 -3.62 20.40
C ALA A 397 -23.06 -2.82 20.94
N PRO A 398 -22.84 -1.61 21.48
CA PRO A 398 -23.93 -0.71 21.81
C PRO A 398 -24.77 -0.31 20.60
N LEU A 399 -26.07 -0.12 20.81
CA LEU A 399 -27.01 0.24 19.75
C LEU A 399 -27.43 1.70 19.84
N LYS A 400 -27.63 2.35 18.68
CA LYS A 400 -28.12 3.74 18.60
C LYS A 400 -29.47 3.94 19.30
N LYS A 401 -30.31 2.89 19.36
CA LYS A 401 -31.63 2.91 19.99
C LYS A 401 -31.60 2.65 21.51
N GLY A 402 -30.41 2.47 22.10
CA GLY A 402 -30.22 2.00 23.46
C GLY A 402 -30.06 0.48 23.53
N GLY A 403 -29.48 0.00 24.63
CA GLY A 403 -29.15 -1.40 24.83
C GLY A 403 -27.90 -1.87 24.09
N LEU A 404 -27.71 -3.18 24.07
CA LEU A 404 -26.64 -3.88 23.37
C LEU A 404 -27.24 -4.78 22.28
N GLY A 405 -26.53 -4.94 21.17
CA GLY A 405 -26.80 -5.97 20.19
C GLY A 405 -25.80 -7.11 20.35
N HIS A 406 -26.29 -8.35 20.30
CA HIS A 406 -25.48 -9.56 20.23
C HIS A 406 -25.56 -10.19 18.85
N TRP A 407 -24.40 -10.42 18.25
CA TRP A 407 -24.24 -11.18 17.01
C TRP A 407 -23.32 -12.35 17.23
N TRP A 408 -23.55 -13.43 16.49
CA TRP A 408 -22.72 -14.61 16.55
C TRP A 408 -22.55 -15.26 15.19
N ARG A 409 -21.47 -16.02 15.02
CA ARG A 409 -21.18 -16.78 13.79
C ARG A 409 -20.71 -18.18 14.14
N ASN A 410 -21.38 -19.18 13.57
CA ASN A 410 -20.93 -20.57 13.66
C ASN A 410 -19.78 -20.82 12.68
N ASN A 411 -18.56 -20.96 13.21
CA ASN A 411 -17.38 -21.21 12.37
C ASN A 411 -17.25 -22.67 11.91
N HIS A 412 -18.12 -23.56 12.35
CA HIS A 412 -18.22 -24.93 11.84
C HIS A 412 -19.22 -25.06 10.69
N HIS A 413 -20.03 -24.03 10.42
CA HIS A 413 -21.01 -24.05 9.35
C HIS A 413 -20.39 -23.54 8.04
N SER A 414 -20.74 -24.18 6.92
CA SER A 414 -20.09 -23.95 5.62
C SER A 414 -20.36 -22.56 5.02
N ASP A 415 -21.49 -21.93 5.37
CA ASP A 415 -21.84 -20.60 4.87
C ASP A 415 -21.20 -19.44 5.65
N LEU A 416 -20.61 -19.73 6.82
CA LEU A 416 -20.01 -18.76 7.74
C LEU A 416 -20.87 -17.50 7.94
N ARG A 417 -22.18 -17.69 8.08
CA ARG A 417 -23.14 -16.58 8.19
C ARG A 417 -23.19 -15.99 9.60
N TRP A 418 -23.17 -14.65 9.69
CA TRP A 418 -23.47 -13.91 10.91
C TRP A 418 -24.97 -13.92 11.22
N THR A 419 -25.32 -14.14 12.48
CA THR A 419 -26.67 -14.14 13.03
C THR A 419 -26.82 -13.01 14.06
N GLY A 420 -27.97 -12.33 14.07
CA GLY A 420 -28.27 -11.23 15.01
C GLY A 420 -28.83 -9.97 14.31
N PRO A 421 -29.01 -8.86 15.06
CA PRO A 421 -28.77 -8.75 16.49
C PRO A 421 -29.88 -9.41 17.31
N VAL A 422 -29.49 -10.07 18.41
CA VAL A 422 -30.37 -10.22 19.58
C VAL A 422 -30.15 -8.98 20.44
N ALA A 423 -31.16 -8.13 20.55
CA ALA A 423 -31.07 -6.90 21.33
C ALA A 423 -31.45 -7.15 22.80
N PHE A 424 -30.69 -6.60 23.73
CA PHE A 424 -30.95 -6.75 25.16
C PHE A 424 -30.49 -5.54 25.97
N GLY A 425 -31.04 -5.42 27.19
CA GLY A 425 -30.90 -4.21 28.01
C GLY A 425 -31.63 -3.00 27.40
N SER A 426 -31.69 -1.90 28.16
CA SER A 426 -32.35 -0.66 27.73
C SER A 426 -31.56 0.60 28.05
N GLY A 427 -30.42 0.48 28.75
CA GLY A 427 -29.57 1.60 29.10
C GLY A 427 -28.77 2.16 27.91
N SER A 428 -28.17 3.33 28.11
CA SER A 428 -27.19 3.88 27.19
C SER A 428 -25.80 3.41 27.58
N TYR A 429 -25.10 2.73 26.69
CA TYR A 429 -23.77 2.18 26.94
C TYR A 429 -22.78 2.69 25.89
N ASN A 430 -21.56 3.02 26.32
CA ASN A 430 -20.47 3.40 25.41
C ASN A 430 -19.39 2.32 25.31
N GLU A 431 -19.24 1.52 26.37
CA GLU A 431 -18.24 0.47 26.51
C GLU A 431 -18.93 -0.78 27.08
N VAL A 432 -18.51 -1.93 26.58
CA VAL A 432 -18.97 -3.24 27.01
C VAL A 432 -17.76 -4.15 27.08
N ILE A 433 -17.76 -5.10 28.00
CA ILE A 433 -16.81 -6.22 28.03
C ILE A 433 -17.63 -7.49 27.81
N LEU A 434 -17.12 -8.36 26.96
CA LEU A 434 -17.68 -9.70 26.75
C LEU A 434 -16.69 -10.73 27.26
N VAL A 435 -17.17 -11.63 28.10
CA VAL A 435 -16.42 -12.80 28.58
C VAL A 435 -17.26 -14.05 28.45
N GLU A 436 -16.60 -15.20 28.36
CA GLU A 436 -17.20 -16.50 28.63
C GLU A 436 -16.70 -16.95 30.01
N ASN A 437 -17.62 -17.27 30.91
CA ASN A 437 -17.26 -17.69 32.25
C ASN A 437 -16.86 -19.18 32.28
N ASN A 438 -16.42 -19.68 33.45
CA ASN A 438 -15.99 -21.07 33.62
C ASN A 438 -17.10 -22.13 33.40
N SER A 439 -18.35 -21.70 33.27
CA SER A 439 -19.50 -22.54 32.94
C SER A 439 -19.85 -22.49 31.45
N ASN A 440 -18.94 -21.96 30.60
CA ASN A 440 -19.12 -21.77 29.16
C ASN A 440 -20.32 -20.88 28.81
N GLN A 441 -20.61 -19.90 29.68
CA GLN A 441 -21.75 -19.01 29.54
C GLN A 441 -21.28 -17.59 29.26
N LEU A 442 -21.91 -16.95 28.27
CA LEU A 442 -21.57 -15.57 27.92
C LEU A 442 -22.06 -14.58 28.98
N THR A 443 -21.17 -13.67 29.37
CA THR A 443 -21.45 -12.57 30.30
C THR A 443 -21.02 -11.25 29.69
N ALA A 444 -21.95 -10.30 29.64
CA ALA A 444 -21.70 -8.93 29.19
C ALA A 444 -21.58 -8.03 30.42
N ILE A 445 -20.50 -7.27 30.53
CA ILE A 445 -20.31 -6.31 31.62
C ILE A 445 -20.35 -4.90 31.03
N VAL A 446 -21.17 -4.05 31.62
CA VAL A 446 -21.35 -2.65 31.20
C VAL A 446 -21.09 -1.71 32.36
N LYS A 447 -20.62 -0.51 32.04
CA LYS A 447 -20.48 0.59 33.00
C LYS A 447 -21.74 1.46 32.98
N THR A 448 -22.31 1.71 34.15
CA THR A 448 -23.41 2.65 34.41
C THR A 448 -22.94 3.77 35.33
N ASP A 449 -23.77 4.79 35.54
CA ASP A 449 -23.44 5.94 36.40
C ASP A 449 -23.20 5.53 37.86
N ASP A 450 -23.82 4.45 38.30
CA ASP A 450 -23.82 3.92 39.67
C ASP A 450 -22.92 2.68 39.85
N GLY A 451 -22.12 2.31 38.84
CA GLY A 451 -21.13 1.24 38.94
C GLY A 451 -21.02 0.35 37.70
N TYR A 452 -20.62 -0.90 37.90
CA TYR A 452 -20.69 -1.93 36.86
C TYR A 452 -21.97 -2.75 37.04
N ARG A 453 -22.51 -3.20 35.91
CA ARG A 453 -23.64 -4.12 35.84
C ARG A 453 -23.27 -5.25 34.88
N TYR A 454 -23.88 -6.41 35.05
CA TYR A 454 -23.66 -7.51 34.12
C TYR A 454 -24.95 -8.17 33.66
N PHE A 455 -24.89 -8.73 32.46
CA PHE A 455 -25.91 -9.57 31.87
C PHE A 455 -25.33 -10.95 31.64
N VAL A 456 -26.16 -11.97 31.77
CA VAL A 456 -25.78 -13.36 31.56
C VAL A 456 -26.70 -13.96 30.51
N ARG A 457 -26.13 -14.61 29.48
CA ARG A 457 -26.93 -15.33 28.48
C ARG A 457 -27.34 -16.68 29.05
N ASP A 458 -28.61 -17.06 28.96
CA ASP A 458 -29.15 -18.29 29.51
C ASP A 458 -28.80 -19.52 28.63
N ASP A 459 -27.50 -19.81 28.60
CA ASP A 459 -26.86 -20.86 27.80
C ASP A 459 -27.24 -22.24 28.37
N GLY A 460 -28.22 -22.88 27.73
CA GLY A 460 -28.75 -24.19 28.14
C GLY A 460 -30.27 -24.26 28.16
N HIS A 461 -30.95 -23.12 28.14
CA HIS A 461 -32.41 -23.04 28.13
C HIS A 461 -32.93 -22.08 27.06
N SER A 462 -33.10 -20.80 27.40
CA SER A 462 -33.77 -19.83 26.50
C SER A 462 -32.84 -19.18 25.48
N TRP A 463 -31.52 -19.14 25.76
CA TRP A 463 -30.54 -18.33 25.03
C TRP A 463 -30.78 -16.81 25.12
N ASP A 464 -31.69 -16.39 26.00
CA ASP A 464 -31.97 -14.98 26.25
C ASP A 464 -30.90 -14.36 27.15
N TRP A 465 -30.70 -13.06 27.00
CA TRP A 465 -29.85 -12.29 27.90
C TRP A 465 -30.65 -11.82 29.12
N LEU A 466 -30.21 -12.22 30.30
CA LEU A 466 -30.84 -11.89 31.59
C LEU A 466 -30.03 -10.81 32.33
N GLY A 467 -30.72 -9.93 33.06
CA GLY A 467 -30.12 -8.81 33.78
C GLY A 467 -30.74 -7.45 33.40
N PRO A 468 -30.10 -6.31 33.74
CA PRO A 468 -28.79 -6.23 34.39
C PRO A 468 -28.82 -6.63 35.86
N TYR A 469 -27.77 -7.31 36.31
CA TYR A 469 -27.49 -7.62 37.72
C TYR A 469 -26.42 -6.66 38.28
N ILE A 470 -26.37 -6.54 39.61
CA ILE A 470 -25.39 -5.75 40.36
C ILE A 470 -24.14 -6.58 40.62
#